data_AF-A0A6I7HQW6-F1
#
_entry.id   AF-A0A6I7HQW6-F1
#
_cell.length_a   1.000
_cell.length_b   1.000
_cell.length_c   1.000
_cell.angle_alpha   90.00
_cell.angle_beta   90.00
_cell.angle_gamma   90.00
#
_symmetry.space_group_name_H-M   'P 1'
#
loop_
_entity.id
_entity.type
_entity.pdbx_description
1 polymer ?
#
loop_
_entity_poly.entity_id
_entity_poly.type
_entity_poly.pdbx_seq_one_letter_code
_entity_poly.pdbx_strand_id
1 'polypeptide(L)'
;MDISQDDVALIRVMKHYFETKAEVGALKAQLETARRAAGTEVAVFYDPRCNLEYAEAIVRQEQLKRDMLRLMDCAEAWGRGEAITALR
;
A
#
# COMPACT_ATOMS: atom_id res chain seq x y z
N MET A 1 -1.18 31.37 10.40
CA MET A 1 -1.80 30.05 10.64
C MET A 1 -0.70 29.20 11.23
N ASP A 2 -0.82 28.83 12.51
CA ASP A 2 0.17 27.98 13.17
C ASP A 2 -0.12 26.53 12.78
N ILE A 3 0.92 25.78 12.38
CA ILE A 3 0.78 24.39 11.96
C ILE A 3 0.79 23.55 13.23
N SER A 4 -0.33 22.90 13.55
CA SER A 4 -0.43 22.05 14.73
C SER A 4 0.43 20.78 14.57
N GLN A 5 0.75 20.10 15.67
CA GLN A 5 1.44 18.82 15.61
C GLN A 5 0.65 17.77 14.82
N ASP A 6 -0.69 17.85 14.88
CA ASP A 6 -1.60 16.97 14.14
C ASP A 6 -1.54 17.24 12.64
N ASP A 7 -1.36 18.50 12.21
CA ASP A 7 -1.15 18.86 10.80
C ASP A 7 0.19 18.29 10.28
N VAL A 8 1.25 18.36 11.08
CA VAL A 8 2.55 17.75 10.74
C VAL A 8 2.43 16.22 10.63
N ALA A 9 1.66 15.61 11.54
CA ALA A 9 1.41 14.17 11.51
C ALA A 9 0.62 13.76 10.24
N LEU A 10 -0.40 14.54 9.85
CA LEU A 10 -1.14 14.32 8.61
C LEU A 10 -0.22 14.38 7.39
N ILE A 11 0.65 15.39 7.30
CA ILE A 11 1.59 15.53 6.18
C ILE A 11 2.49 14.29 6.06
N ARG A 12 2.94 13.73 7.19
CA ARG A 12 3.74 12.49 7.20
C ARG A 12 2.93 11.28 6.74
N VAL A 13 1.70 11.13 7.23
CA VAL A 13 0.77 10.07 6.79
C VAL A 13 0.53 10.14 5.28
N MET A 14 0.22 11.33 4.76
CA MET A 14 -0.06 11.51 3.35
C MET A 14 1.16 11.28 2.48
N LYS A 15 2.34 11.75 2.91
CA LYS A 15 3.60 11.45 2.22
C LYS A 15 3.82 9.94 2.14
N HIS A 16 3.69 9.23 3.26
CA HIS A 16 3.86 7.79 3.29
C HIS A 16 2.85 7.08 2.39
N TYR A 17 1.57 7.50 2.42
CA TYR A 17 0.53 6.95 1.54
C TYR A 17 0.90 7.06 0.06
N PHE A 18 1.43 8.20 -0.40
CA PHE A 18 1.81 8.37 -1.79
C PHE A 18 3.03 7.53 -2.17
N GLU A 19 4.01 7.38 -1.27
CA GLU A 19 5.16 6.47 -1.46
C GLU A 19 4.69 5.01 -1.57
N THR A 20 3.85 4.56 -0.63
CA THR A 20 3.25 3.21 -0.65
C THR A 20 2.41 2.99 -1.91
N LYS A 21 1.63 3.98 -2.34
CA LYS A 21 0.83 3.92 -3.57
C LYS A 21 1.70 3.76 -4.82
N ALA A 22 2.83 4.47 -4.89
CA ALA A 22 3.78 4.34 -5.97
C ALA A 22 4.40 2.93 -6.00
N GLU A 23 4.79 2.38 -4.84
CA GLU A 23 5.34 1.02 -4.72
C GLU A 23 4.33 -0.05 -5.15
N VAL A 24 3.06 0.05 -4.71
CA VAL A 24 1.98 -0.84 -5.17
C VAL A 24 1.81 -0.79 -6.69
N GLY A 25 1.85 0.42 -7.26
CA GLY A 25 1.72 0.62 -8.71
C GLY A 25 2.86 -0.04 -9.48
N ALA A 26 4.09 0.13 -9.02
CA ALA A 26 5.27 -0.48 -9.62
C ALA A 26 5.22 -2.02 -9.55
N LEU A 27 4.94 -2.58 -8.38
CA LEU A 27 4.80 -4.03 -8.19
C LEU A 27 3.67 -4.60 -9.05
N LYS A 28 2.52 -3.94 -9.11
CA LYS A 28 1.41 -4.36 -9.96
C LYS A 28 1.81 -4.40 -11.43
N ALA A 29 2.52 -3.39 -11.92
CA ALA A 29 2.98 -3.35 -13.31
C ALA A 29 3.97 -4.47 -13.63
N GLN A 30 4.91 -4.74 -12.72
CA GLN A 30 5.86 -5.84 -12.84
C GLN A 30 5.15 -7.20 -12.87
N LEU A 31 4.26 -7.46 -11.91
CA LEU A 31 3.51 -8.70 -11.79
C LEU A 31 2.59 -8.94 -12.99
N GLU A 32 1.90 -7.92 -13.49
CA GLU A 32 1.07 -8.07 -14.70
C GLU A 32 1.90 -8.31 -15.96
N THR A 33 3.10 -7.74 -16.05
CA THR A 33 4.01 -8.00 -17.15
C THR A 33 4.46 -9.47 -17.13
N ALA A 34 4.89 -9.96 -15.98
CA ALA A 34 5.29 -11.36 -15.78
C ALA A 34 4.13 -12.33 -16.04
N ARG A 35 2.93 -12.04 -15.52
CA ARG A 35 1.73 -12.87 -15.73
C ARG A 35 1.39 -13.00 -17.21
N ARG A 36 1.41 -11.89 -17.96
CA ARG A 36 1.11 -11.88 -19.40
C ARG A 36 2.15 -12.66 -20.19
N ALA A 37 3.43 -12.52 -19.85
CA ALA A 37 4.51 -13.29 -20.47
C ALA A 37 4.38 -14.80 -20.20
N ALA A 38 3.94 -15.19 -19.00
CA ALA A 38 3.71 -16.58 -18.62
C ALA A 38 2.40 -17.17 -19.16
N GLY A 39 1.50 -16.34 -19.72
CA GLY A 39 0.18 -16.78 -20.20
C GLY A 39 -0.71 -17.39 -19.10
N THR A 40 -0.40 -17.14 -17.83
CA THR A 40 -1.06 -17.78 -16.69
C THR A 40 -2.36 -17.05 -16.34
N GLU A 41 -3.36 -17.83 -15.91
CA GLU A 41 -4.59 -17.28 -15.33
C GLU A 41 -4.29 -16.43 -14.10
N VAL A 42 -5.07 -15.36 -13.91
CA VAL A 42 -4.86 -14.41 -12.81
C VAL A 42 -4.89 -15.10 -11.45
N ALA A 43 -5.86 -15.97 -11.20
CA ALA A 43 -6.00 -16.65 -9.91
C ALA A 43 -4.79 -17.54 -9.58
N VAL A 44 -4.24 -18.25 -10.57
CA VAL A 44 -3.08 -19.12 -10.40
C VAL A 44 -1.80 -18.30 -10.22
N PHE A 45 -1.62 -17.24 -11.02
CA PHE A 45 -0.43 -16.41 -10.95
C PHE A 45 -0.30 -15.66 -9.63
N TYR A 46 -1.41 -15.14 -9.10
CA TYR A 46 -1.43 -14.38 -7.84
C TYR A 46 -1.60 -15.26 -6.60
N ASP A 47 -1.62 -16.58 -6.71
CA ASP A 47 -1.52 -17.47 -5.55
C ASP A 47 -0.03 -17.69 -5.21
N PRO A 48 0.48 -17.12 -4.10
CA PRO A 48 1.89 -17.28 -3.72
C PRO A 48 2.26 -18.72 -3.38
N ARG A 49 1.29 -19.64 -3.20
CA ARG A 49 1.53 -21.08 -3.00
C ARG A 49 1.76 -21.81 -4.33
N CYS A 50 1.21 -21.27 -5.42
CA CYS A 50 1.33 -21.81 -6.77
C CYS A 50 2.42 -21.11 -7.59
N ASN A 51 2.79 -19.89 -7.23
CA ASN A 51 3.78 -19.08 -7.92
C ASN A 51 4.93 -18.67 -6.99
N LEU A 52 5.81 -19.62 -6.68
CA LEU A 52 6.94 -19.42 -5.76
C LEU A 52 7.93 -18.35 -6.24
N GLU A 53 8.07 -18.17 -7.56
CA GLU A 53 8.97 -17.16 -8.16
C GLU A 53 8.54 -15.73 -7.78
N TYR A 54 7.24 -15.46 -7.80
CA TYR A 54 6.69 -14.12 -7.49
C TYR A 54 6.01 -14.05 -6.12
N ALA A 55 6.11 -15.09 -5.28
CA ALA A 55 5.41 -15.19 -4.01
C ALA A 55 5.68 -14.01 -3.08
N GLU A 56 6.94 -13.61 -2.92
CA GLU A 56 7.32 -12.46 -2.09
C GLU A 56 6.72 -11.15 -2.61
N ALA A 57 6.78 -10.93 -3.93
CA ALA A 57 6.23 -9.73 -4.56
C ALA A 57 4.70 -9.67 -4.43
N ILE A 58 4.01 -10.80 -4.56
CA ILE A 58 2.56 -10.92 -4.35
C ILE A 58 2.20 -10.59 -2.89
N VAL A 59 2.89 -11.20 -1.93
CA VAL A 59 2.65 -10.93 -0.49
C VAL A 59 2.95 -9.47 -0.15
N ARG A 60 4.04 -8.91 -0.69
CA ARG A 60 4.40 -7.50 -0.49
C ARG A 60 3.33 -6.57 -1.05
N GLN A 61 2.83 -6.83 -2.26
CA GLN A 61 1.77 -6.04 -2.87
C GLN A 61 0.50 -6.04 -2.01
N GLU A 62 0.10 -7.19 -1.47
CA GLU A 62 -1.06 -7.29 -0.57
C GLU A 62 -0.82 -6.57 0.77
N GLN A 63 0.38 -6.66 1.34
CA GLN A 63 0.72 -5.95 2.56
C GLN A 63 0.66 -4.43 2.35
N LEU A 64 1.25 -3.93 1.26
CA LEU A 64 1.22 -2.50 0.92
C LEU A 64 -0.21 -1.97 0.71
N LYS A 65 -1.10 -2.74 0.08
CA LYS A 65 -2.52 -2.37 -0.05
C LYS A 65 -3.18 -2.21 1.32
N ARG A 66 -2.88 -3.08 2.28
CA ARG A 66 -3.37 -2.97 3.67
C ARG A 66 -2.78 -1.75 4.38
N ASP A 67 -1.50 -1.46 4.15
CA ASP A 67 -0.84 -0.28 4.72
C ASP A 67 -1.46 1.01 4.19
N MET A 68 -1.81 1.07 2.90
CA MET A 68 -2.57 2.19 2.33
C MET A 68 -3.92 2.41 3.01
N LEU A 69 -4.66 1.35 3.34
CA LEU A 69 -5.93 1.45 4.06
C LEU A 69 -5.72 2.04 5.47
N ARG A 70 -4.75 1.53 6.22
CA ARG A 70 -4.41 2.05 7.56
C ARG A 70 -4.00 3.52 7.53
N LEU A 71 -3.27 3.93 6.50
CA LEU A 71 -2.88 5.33 6.31
C LEU A 71 -4.08 6.23 6.02
N MET A 72 -5.05 5.74 5.25
CA MET A 72 -6.31 6.45 5.04
C MET A 72 -7.13 6.55 6.32
N ASP A 73 -7.23 5.47 7.11
CA ASP A 73 -7.91 5.50 8.41
C ASP A 73 -7.30 6.58 9.33
N CYS A 74 -5.97 6.74 9.32
CA CYS A 74 -5.27 7.79 10.06
C CYS A 74 -5.62 9.20 9.54
N ALA A 75 -5.66 9.38 8.22
CA ALA A 75 -6.03 10.67 7.62
C ALA A 75 -7.50 11.03 7.91
N GLU A 76 -8.40 10.04 7.91
CA GLU A 76 -9.80 10.24 8.27
C GLU A 76 -9.97 10.59 9.75
N ALA A 77 -9.20 9.99 10.65
CA ALA A 77 -9.19 10.34 12.08
C ALA A 77 -8.84 11.82 12.29
N TRP A 78 -7.78 12.31 11.62
CA TRP A 78 -7.46 13.74 11.62
C TRP A 78 -8.63 14.59 11.08
N GLY A 79 -9.30 14.15 10.01
CA GLY A 79 -10.47 14.83 9.46
C GLY A 79 -11.67 14.91 10.43
N ARG A 80 -11.75 13.99 11.40
CA ARG A 80 -12.74 14.01 12.49
C ARG A 80 -12.28 14.83 13.71
N GLY A 81 -11.07 15.40 13.69
CA GLY A 81 -10.47 16.09 14.83
C GLY A 81 -9.91 15.12 15.89
N GLU A 82 -9.70 13.85 15.54
CA GLU A 82 -9.06 12.86 16.39
C GLU A 82 -7.53 12.91 16.21
N ALA A 83 -6.78 12.59 17.25
CA ALA A 83 -5.33 12.50 17.17
C ALA A 83 -4.91 11.34 16.25
N ILE A 84 -3.95 11.58 15.38
CA ILE A 84 -3.34 10.53 14.55
C ILE A 84 -2.56 9.59 15.48
N THR A 85 -3.13 8.41 15.73
CA THR A 85 -2.47 7.41 16.57
C THR A 85 -1.46 6.65 15.73
N ALA A 86 -0.21 6.61 16.22
CA ALA A 86 0.97 6.21 15.45
C ALA A 86 0.78 4.92 14.63
N LEU A 87 1.20 5.02 13.36
CA LEU A 87 1.63 3.91 12.52
C LEU A 87 2.57 3.01 13.35
N ARG A 88 2.04 1.89 13.88
CA ARG A 88 2.85 0.81 14.46
C ARG A 88 3.31 -0.13 13.37
#